data_AF-A0A2I0R5C3-F1
#
_entry.id   AF-A0A2I0R5C3-F1
#
_cell.length_a   1.000
_cell.length_b   1.000
_cell.length_c   1.000
_cell.angle_alpha   90.00
_cell.angle_beta   90.00
_cell.angle_gamma   90.00
#
_symmetry.space_group_name_H-M   'P 1'
#
loop_
_entity.id
_entity.type
_entity.pdbx_description
1 polymer ?
#
loop_
_entity_poly.entity_id
_entity_poly.type
_entity_poly.pdbx_seq_one_letter_code
_entity_poly.pdbx_strand_id
1 'polypeptide(L)'
;MKTLKLSCCEISSRSPIKNNNMKTLKLNSKGSEVKQLQLLLNILPDGIFGPQTQQSVIFFQKSQNITPDGIVGPITWSFLYDGWEMINNPNQEESLYEQYFLPNYAYHNQPTEKKSIFLHHTGGWQNPYRVIDHWGERPHKVATEFVIGGQSIHNDNSKHDGKILQAIPNNCWAWHLGIGNNPVHSQSIGVELCSFGRLTKGYFEKDQNGNPKPIARGKNSYFTYVGQEVDPEQVEELAEPFKGFSFYHKYSNKQLQSLKKLLHYLGNKHNIDIREGLPNLIRKKGIKAFEIVSKNMCLNTPGLWSHTNVNSLKDDVAPQEGLVEMLMEL
;
A
#
# COMPACT_ATOMS: atom_id res chain seq x y z
N MET A 1 48.08 12.88 -11.68
CA MET A 1 47.05 12.70 -12.72
C MET A 1 46.65 11.24 -12.80
N LYS A 2 45.42 10.89 -12.40
CA LYS A 2 44.44 10.06 -13.13
C LYS A 2 43.30 9.69 -12.19
N THR A 3 42.33 10.58 -12.24
CA THR A 3 40.88 10.47 -12.05
C THR A 3 40.30 9.05 -11.97
N LEU A 4 39.65 8.74 -10.84
CA LEU A 4 38.61 7.72 -10.74
C LEU A 4 37.26 8.44 -10.82
N LYS A 5 36.54 8.22 -11.93
CA LYS A 5 35.11 8.58 -12.06
C LYS A 5 34.30 7.32 -11.75
N LEU A 6 33.55 7.35 -10.65
CA LEU A 6 32.44 6.42 -10.43
C LEU A 6 31.24 6.95 -11.22
N SER A 7 30.69 6.10 -12.09
CA SER A 7 29.50 6.34 -12.90
C SER A 7 28.30 5.61 -12.29
N CYS A 8 27.13 6.20 -12.52
CA CYS A 8 25.82 5.90 -11.98
C CYS A 8 25.21 4.58 -12.48
N CYS A 9 24.24 4.07 -11.71
CA CYS A 9 23.15 3.16 -12.09
C CYS A 9 23.49 1.68 -12.38
N GLU A 10 23.22 0.81 -11.40
CA GLU A 10 22.74 -0.56 -11.65
C GLU A 10 21.53 -0.83 -10.74
N ILE A 11 20.33 -0.50 -11.23
CA ILE A 11 19.08 -1.08 -10.75
C ILE A 11 18.60 -2.06 -11.84
N SER A 12 18.26 -3.26 -11.38
CA SER A 12 17.46 -4.29 -12.05
C SER A 12 18.13 -5.18 -13.10
N SER A 13 18.36 -6.43 -12.70
CA SER A 13 17.75 -7.55 -13.42
C SER A 13 17.57 -8.76 -12.49
N ARG A 14 16.41 -8.84 -11.83
CA ARG A 14 15.86 -10.19 -11.60
C ARG A 14 15.53 -10.72 -12.99
N SER A 15 16.27 -11.74 -13.40
CA SER A 15 16.12 -12.35 -14.72
C SER A 15 14.66 -12.78 -14.90
N PRO A 16 13.97 -12.37 -15.98
CA PRO A 16 12.68 -12.92 -16.32
C PRO A 16 12.86 -14.42 -16.53
N ILE A 17 11.93 -15.23 -16.01
CA ILE A 17 11.87 -16.65 -16.32
C ILE A 17 11.81 -16.75 -17.86
N LYS A 18 12.89 -17.24 -18.48
CA LYS A 18 12.97 -17.46 -19.92
C LYS A 18 12.05 -18.63 -20.30
N ASN A 19 10.76 -18.36 -20.48
CA ASN A 19 9.91 -19.21 -21.30
C ASN A 19 10.14 -18.86 -22.77
N ASN A 20 11.22 -19.41 -23.32
CA ASN A 20 11.76 -19.14 -24.67
C ASN A 20 10.86 -19.56 -25.86
N ASN A 21 9.58 -19.90 -25.65
CA ASN A 21 8.71 -20.46 -26.71
C ASN A 21 7.34 -19.75 -26.88
N MET A 22 7.07 -18.63 -26.22
CA MET A 22 5.78 -17.94 -26.43
C MET A 22 5.80 -17.10 -27.71
N LYS A 23 4.98 -17.49 -28.68
CA LYS A 23 4.81 -16.80 -29.96
C LYS A 23 4.32 -15.37 -29.74
N THR A 24 4.92 -14.40 -30.42
CA THR A 24 4.40 -13.02 -30.45
C THR A 24 3.06 -13.01 -31.19
N LEU A 25 2.01 -12.50 -30.53
CA LEU A 25 0.68 -12.37 -31.12
C LEU A 25 0.37 -10.91 -31.45
N LYS A 26 -0.30 -10.68 -32.58
CA LYS A 26 -0.70 -9.37 -33.08
C LYS A 26 -1.94 -9.51 -33.97
N LEU A 27 -2.46 -8.40 -34.46
CA LEU A 27 -3.60 -8.40 -35.40
C LEU A 27 -3.41 -9.43 -36.53
N ASN A 28 -4.47 -10.19 -36.81
CA ASN A 28 -4.52 -11.32 -37.76
C ASN A 28 -3.83 -12.62 -37.32
N SER A 29 -3.18 -12.68 -36.15
CA SER A 29 -2.79 -13.96 -35.55
C SER A 29 -4.04 -14.85 -35.33
N LYS A 30 -3.88 -16.16 -35.49
CA LYS A 30 -4.93 -17.16 -35.26
C LYS A 30 -4.38 -18.39 -34.56
N GLY A 31 -5.24 -19.17 -33.92
CA GLY A 31 -4.90 -20.48 -33.36
C GLY A 31 -5.13 -20.59 -31.85
N SER A 32 -4.65 -21.69 -31.28
CA SER A 32 -4.78 -22.03 -29.85
C SER A 32 -4.22 -20.95 -28.91
N GLU A 33 -3.11 -20.33 -29.28
CA GLU A 33 -2.42 -19.32 -28.49
C GLU A 33 -3.23 -18.02 -28.42
N VAL A 34 -4.01 -17.71 -29.46
CA VAL A 34 -4.94 -16.59 -29.44
C VAL A 34 -6.15 -16.88 -28.54
N LYS A 35 -6.67 -18.13 -28.56
CA LYS A 35 -7.72 -18.53 -27.62
C LYS A 35 -7.24 -18.40 -26.18
N GLN A 36 -6.01 -18.81 -25.91
CA GLN A 36 -5.40 -18.68 -24.59
C GLN A 36 -5.26 -17.21 -24.16
N LEU A 37 -4.76 -16.34 -25.04
CA LEU A 37 -4.73 -14.90 -24.78
C LEU A 37 -6.12 -14.35 -24.46
N GLN A 38 -7.13 -14.70 -25.25
CA GLN A 38 -8.50 -14.22 -25.07
C GLN A 38 -9.08 -14.68 -23.73
N LEU A 39 -8.80 -15.92 -23.31
CA LEU A 39 -9.15 -16.41 -21.97
C LEU A 39 -8.47 -15.58 -20.86
N LEU A 40 -7.18 -15.29 -21.00
CA LEU A 40 -6.41 -14.49 -20.02
C LEU A 40 -6.90 -13.03 -19.92
N LEU A 41 -7.39 -12.48 -21.03
CA LEU A 41 -8.01 -11.15 -21.09
C LEU A 41 -9.49 -11.15 -20.69
N ASN A 42 -10.04 -12.32 -20.31
CA ASN A 42 -11.44 -12.51 -19.96
C ASN A 42 -12.43 -12.04 -21.06
N ILE A 43 -12.14 -12.40 -22.32
CA ILE A 43 -12.99 -12.15 -23.49
C ILE A 43 -13.30 -13.48 -24.22
N LEU A 44 -14.29 -13.47 -25.13
CA LEU A 44 -14.74 -14.68 -25.83
C LEU A 44 -13.61 -15.28 -26.69
N PRO A 45 -13.21 -16.56 -26.48
CA PRO A 45 -12.05 -17.15 -27.14
C PRO A 45 -12.39 -17.78 -28.50
N ASP A 46 -12.56 -16.97 -29.53
CA ASP A 46 -12.78 -17.43 -30.91
C ASP A 46 -11.50 -17.90 -31.63
N GLY A 47 -10.33 -17.57 -31.08
CA GLY A 47 -9.02 -17.90 -31.64
C GLY A 47 -8.57 -17.00 -32.78
N ILE A 48 -9.20 -15.84 -32.95
CA ILE A 48 -8.91 -14.84 -33.98
C ILE A 48 -8.50 -13.53 -33.31
N PHE A 49 -7.26 -13.09 -33.57
CA PHE A 49 -6.78 -11.82 -33.05
C PHE A 49 -7.28 -10.68 -33.94
N GLY A 50 -8.54 -10.31 -33.76
CA GLY A 50 -9.20 -9.21 -34.46
C GLY A 50 -9.06 -7.85 -33.74
N PRO A 51 -9.71 -6.79 -34.27
CA PRO A 51 -9.65 -5.45 -33.68
C PRO A 51 -10.10 -5.39 -32.22
N GLN A 52 -11.08 -6.20 -31.82
CA GLN A 52 -11.55 -6.28 -30.43
C GLN A 52 -10.46 -6.84 -29.51
N THR A 53 -9.82 -7.95 -29.87
CA THR A 53 -8.70 -8.51 -29.10
C THR A 53 -7.53 -7.53 -29.02
N GLN A 54 -7.23 -6.80 -30.10
CA GLN A 54 -6.19 -5.77 -30.07
C GLN A 54 -6.51 -4.65 -29.08
N GLN A 55 -7.76 -4.16 -29.07
CA GLN A 55 -8.19 -3.16 -28.09
C GLN A 55 -8.08 -3.66 -26.65
N SER A 56 -8.47 -4.92 -26.39
CA SER A 56 -8.32 -5.55 -25.08
C SER A 56 -6.84 -5.67 -24.66
N VAL A 57 -5.94 -6.02 -25.58
CA VAL A 57 -4.49 -6.04 -25.30
C VAL A 57 -3.97 -4.65 -24.99
N ILE A 58 -4.33 -3.63 -25.76
CA ILE A 58 -3.93 -2.23 -25.50
C ILE A 58 -4.44 -1.79 -24.12
N PHE A 59 -5.70 -2.12 -23.79
CA PHE A 59 -6.28 -1.80 -22.50
C PHE A 59 -5.50 -2.47 -21.36
N PHE A 60 -5.21 -3.77 -21.49
CA PHE A 60 -4.41 -4.52 -20.53
C PHE A 60 -2.99 -3.94 -20.39
N GLN A 61 -2.30 -3.66 -21.49
CA GLN A 61 -0.96 -3.08 -21.47
C GLN A 61 -0.95 -1.72 -20.75
N LYS A 62 -1.96 -0.88 -20.99
CA LYS A 62 -2.16 0.37 -20.26
C LYS A 62 -2.36 0.12 -18.76
N SER A 63 -3.17 -0.88 -18.38
CA SER A 63 -3.42 -1.18 -16.96
C SER A 63 -2.21 -1.75 -16.23
N GLN A 64 -1.21 -2.27 -16.95
CA GLN A 64 0.04 -2.81 -16.40
C GLN A 64 1.22 -1.84 -16.55
N ASN A 65 1.00 -0.60 -17.01
CA ASN A 65 2.06 0.39 -17.28
C ASN A 65 3.18 -0.13 -18.20
N ILE A 66 2.83 -0.96 -19.18
CA ILE A 66 3.76 -1.39 -20.25
C ILE A 66 3.38 -0.74 -21.58
N THR A 67 4.28 -0.77 -22.57
CA THR A 67 4.06 -0.14 -23.88
C THR A 67 2.73 -0.63 -24.50
N PRO A 68 1.75 0.25 -24.76
CA PRO A 68 0.42 -0.13 -25.20
C PRO A 68 0.33 -0.24 -26.73
N ASP A 69 1.18 -1.08 -27.31
CA ASP A 69 1.33 -1.26 -28.76
C ASP A 69 0.32 -2.24 -29.39
N GLY A 70 -0.48 -2.92 -28.56
CA GLY A 70 -1.45 -3.93 -28.99
C GLY A 70 -0.80 -5.23 -29.48
N ILE A 71 0.48 -5.44 -29.17
CA ILE A 71 1.26 -6.62 -29.53
C ILE A 71 1.58 -7.40 -28.27
N VAL A 72 1.24 -8.69 -28.26
CA VAL A 72 1.54 -9.58 -27.13
C VAL A 72 2.92 -10.19 -27.33
N GLY A 73 3.94 -9.47 -26.87
CA GLY A 73 5.32 -9.93 -26.76
C GLY A 73 5.63 -10.58 -25.41
N PRO A 74 6.88 -11.01 -25.17
CA PRO A 74 7.29 -11.67 -23.92
C PRO A 74 6.93 -10.90 -22.65
N ILE A 75 7.03 -9.57 -22.68
CA ILE A 75 6.67 -8.69 -21.56
C ILE A 75 5.17 -8.80 -21.26
N THR A 76 4.31 -8.60 -22.27
CA THR A 76 2.86 -8.69 -22.11
C THR A 76 2.43 -10.09 -21.67
N TRP A 77 3.06 -11.13 -22.20
CA TRP A 77 2.84 -12.51 -21.75
C TRP A 77 3.17 -12.68 -20.27
N SER A 78 4.32 -12.18 -19.79
CA SER A 78 4.69 -12.26 -18.37
C SER A 78 3.60 -11.71 -17.47
N PHE A 79 3.10 -10.50 -17.73
CA PHE A 79 2.05 -9.90 -16.91
C PHE A 79 0.71 -10.65 -16.99
N LEU A 80 0.34 -11.17 -18.15
CA LEU A 80 -0.89 -11.96 -18.31
C LEU A 80 -0.80 -13.27 -17.50
N TYR A 81 0.34 -13.94 -17.54
CA TYR A 81 0.57 -15.15 -16.75
C TYR A 81 0.75 -14.84 -15.27
N ASP A 82 1.42 -13.76 -14.87
CA ASP A 82 1.52 -13.37 -13.46
C ASP A 82 0.12 -13.11 -12.88
N GLY A 83 -0.73 -12.38 -13.59
CA GLY A 83 -2.12 -12.18 -13.21
C GLY A 83 -2.93 -13.48 -13.18
N TRP A 84 -2.69 -14.40 -14.11
CA TRP A 84 -3.38 -15.69 -14.18
C TRP A 84 -2.89 -16.72 -13.15
N GLU A 85 -1.58 -16.79 -12.89
CA GLU A 85 -0.95 -17.60 -11.84
C GLU A 85 -1.41 -17.13 -10.46
N MET A 86 -1.49 -15.81 -10.24
CA MET A 86 -2.06 -15.23 -9.01
C MET A 86 -3.53 -15.62 -8.78
N ILE A 87 -4.30 -15.91 -9.83
CA ILE A 87 -5.71 -16.28 -9.75
C ILE A 87 -5.92 -17.81 -9.73
N ASN A 88 -5.10 -18.58 -10.45
CA ASN A 88 -5.36 -20.00 -10.76
C ASN A 88 -4.36 -20.99 -10.15
N ASN A 89 -3.21 -20.53 -9.66
CA ASN A 89 -2.24 -21.34 -8.92
C ASN A 89 -1.90 -20.69 -7.57
N PRO A 90 -2.85 -20.68 -6.61
CA PRO A 90 -2.59 -20.16 -5.26
C PRO A 90 -1.50 -20.92 -4.49
N ASN A 91 -1.02 -22.05 -5.02
CA ASN A 91 -0.12 -23.00 -4.34
C ASN A 91 1.38 -22.78 -4.59
N GLN A 92 1.81 -21.64 -5.16
CA GLN A 92 3.15 -21.10 -4.85
C GLN A 92 3.03 -20.22 -3.58
N GLU A 93 2.70 -20.85 -2.45
CA GLU A 93 2.52 -20.18 -1.16
C GLU A 93 3.88 -19.73 -0.58
N GLU A 94 4.32 -18.53 -0.94
CA GLU A 94 4.58 -17.60 0.15
C GLU A 94 3.23 -16.98 0.46
N SER A 95 2.58 -17.43 1.56
CA SER A 95 1.29 -16.88 1.99
C SER A 95 1.39 -15.35 1.96
N LEU A 96 0.43 -14.70 1.28
CA LEU A 96 0.41 -13.23 1.09
C LEU A 96 0.69 -12.48 2.40
N TYR A 97 0.23 -13.05 3.51
CA TYR A 97 0.51 -12.59 4.85
C TYR A 97 0.86 -13.75 5.78
N GLU A 98 1.62 -13.46 6.82
CA GLU A 98 1.81 -14.38 7.95
C GLU A 98 0.75 -14.10 9.02
N GLN A 99 0.22 -15.14 9.63
CA GLN A 99 -0.67 -14.99 10.78
C GLN A 99 0.16 -14.76 12.05
N TYR A 100 -0.07 -13.63 12.72
CA TYR A 100 0.57 -13.30 13.98
C TYR A 100 -0.48 -12.64 14.87
N PHE A 101 -1.29 -13.48 15.50
CA PHE A 101 -2.54 -13.02 16.11
C PHE A 101 -2.33 -12.34 17.46
N LEU A 102 -3.16 -11.33 17.70
CA LEU A 102 -3.37 -10.77 19.01
C LEU A 102 -3.97 -11.82 19.97
N PRO A 103 -3.72 -11.69 21.28
CA PRO A 103 -4.50 -12.41 22.28
C PRO A 103 -6.00 -12.12 22.14
N ASN A 104 -6.85 -13.12 22.37
CA ASN A 104 -8.31 -13.02 22.19
C ASN A 104 -8.97 -11.86 22.97
N TYR A 105 -8.37 -11.41 24.07
CA TYR A 105 -8.89 -10.28 24.85
C TYR A 105 -8.63 -8.91 24.20
N ALA A 106 -7.68 -8.81 23.27
CA ALA A 106 -7.22 -7.57 22.66
C ALA A 106 -8.03 -7.17 21.41
N TYR A 107 -9.11 -7.90 21.10
CA TYR A 107 -10.06 -7.54 20.04
C TYR A 107 -11.48 -8.02 20.39
N HIS A 108 -12.45 -7.68 19.55
CA HIS A 108 -13.83 -8.16 19.64
C HIS A 108 -13.98 -9.41 18.78
N ASN A 109 -14.21 -10.54 19.44
CA ASN A 109 -14.30 -11.87 18.84
C ASN A 109 -15.65 -12.17 18.17
N GLN A 110 -16.46 -11.13 17.89
CA GLN A 110 -17.73 -11.25 17.19
C GLN A 110 -17.52 -10.83 15.74
N PRO A 111 -17.48 -11.79 14.79
CA PRO A 111 -17.27 -11.50 13.39
C PRO A 111 -18.35 -10.57 12.83
N THR A 112 -17.95 -9.73 11.89
CA THR A 112 -18.83 -8.80 11.20
C THR A 112 -18.55 -8.80 9.70
N GLU A 113 -19.56 -8.45 8.90
CA GLU A 113 -19.36 -8.17 7.48
C GLU A 113 -18.41 -6.97 7.33
N LYS A 114 -17.43 -7.08 6.42
CA LYS A 114 -16.48 -6.01 6.09
C LYS A 114 -16.92 -5.33 4.80
N LYS A 115 -17.10 -4.01 4.87
CA LYS A 115 -17.58 -3.17 3.78
C LYS A 115 -16.52 -2.19 3.29
N SER A 116 -15.58 -1.81 4.15
CA SER A 116 -14.55 -0.83 3.82
C SER A 116 -13.18 -1.25 4.31
N ILE A 117 -12.15 -0.64 3.75
CA ILE A 117 -10.77 -0.75 4.23
C ILE A 117 -10.30 0.65 4.65
N PHE A 118 -9.64 0.76 5.80
CA PHE A 118 -9.03 1.99 6.27
C PHE A 118 -7.52 1.84 6.35
N LEU A 119 -6.81 2.76 5.69
CA LEU A 119 -5.37 2.89 5.80
C LEU A 119 -5.01 3.68 7.05
N HIS A 120 -3.98 3.18 7.72
CA HIS A 120 -3.34 3.75 8.89
C HIS A 120 -1.82 3.76 8.71
N HIS A 121 -1.11 4.53 9.53
CA HIS A 121 0.30 4.24 9.80
C HIS A 121 0.61 4.27 11.30
N THR A 122 1.64 3.53 11.69
CA THR A 122 1.92 3.25 13.10
C THR A 122 2.35 4.47 13.91
N GLY A 123 2.89 5.50 13.25
CA GLY A 123 3.62 6.56 13.94
C GLY A 123 4.82 6.01 14.70
N GLY A 124 5.48 4.97 14.18
CA GLY A 124 6.54 4.27 14.89
C GLY A 124 7.48 3.48 13.99
N TRP A 125 8.20 2.56 14.62
CA TRP A 125 9.26 1.77 13.98
C TRP A 125 8.74 0.82 12.89
N GLN A 126 9.69 0.28 12.15
CA GLN A 126 9.50 -0.50 10.92
C GLN A 126 9.06 -1.96 11.13
N ASN A 127 9.11 -2.47 12.37
CA ASN A 127 8.88 -3.88 12.68
C ASN A 127 7.39 -4.17 13.01
N PRO A 128 6.66 -4.91 12.18
CA PRO A 128 5.23 -5.15 12.37
C PRO A 128 4.92 -6.08 13.54
N TYR A 129 5.83 -6.97 13.94
CA TYR A 129 5.64 -7.83 15.12
C TYR A 129 5.56 -7.01 16.41
N ARG A 130 6.46 -6.03 16.55
CA ARG A 130 6.50 -5.15 17.72
C ARG A 130 5.24 -4.30 17.85
N VAL A 131 4.65 -3.91 16.72
CA VAL A 131 3.38 -3.19 16.69
C VAL A 131 2.26 -4.06 17.27
N ILE A 132 2.16 -5.31 16.80
CA ILE A 132 1.13 -6.26 17.26
C ILE A 132 1.35 -6.64 18.73
N ASP A 133 2.58 -6.93 19.14
CA ASP A 133 2.93 -7.22 20.54
C ASP A 133 2.47 -6.08 21.45
N HIS A 134 2.75 -4.82 21.05
CA HIS A 134 2.39 -3.64 21.84
C HIS A 134 0.87 -3.46 22.00
N TRP A 135 0.10 -3.77 20.97
CA TRP A 135 -1.37 -3.79 21.09
C TRP A 135 -1.83 -4.92 22.02
N GLY A 136 -1.20 -6.09 21.94
CA GLY A 136 -1.50 -7.26 22.78
C GLY A 136 -1.24 -7.03 24.28
N GLU A 137 -0.30 -6.17 24.64
CA GLU A 137 -0.02 -5.77 26.03
C GLU A 137 -1.15 -4.94 26.67
N ARG A 138 -2.07 -4.38 25.87
CA ARG A 138 -3.05 -3.39 26.33
C ARG A 138 -4.51 -3.86 26.11
N PRO A 139 -5.31 -4.06 27.17
CA PRO A 139 -6.65 -4.67 27.07
C PRO A 139 -7.75 -3.77 26.46
N HIS A 140 -7.43 -2.56 26.01
CA HIS A 140 -8.39 -1.58 25.45
C HIS A 140 -8.90 -1.88 24.02
N LYS A 141 -8.45 -2.98 23.39
CA LYS A 141 -8.89 -3.44 22.06
C LYS A 141 -8.70 -2.40 20.93
N VAL A 142 -7.58 -1.70 20.93
CA VAL A 142 -7.18 -0.77 19.86
C VAL A 142 -6.11 -1.45 19.01
N ALA A 143 -6.47 -1.79 17.78
CA ALA A 143 -5.61 -2.48 16.82
C ALA A 143 -6.25 -2.44 15.43
N THR A 144 -5.47 -2.77 14.40
CA THR A 144 -5.93 -3.01 13.03
C THR A 144 -5.78 -4.48 12.67
N GLU A 145 -6.43 -4.93 11.59
CA GLU A 145 -6.42 -6.35 11.20
C GLU A 145 -5.10 -6.73 10.55
N PHE A 146 -4.52 -5.86 9.74
CA PHE A 146 -3.26 -6.11 9.05
C PHE A 146 -2.22 -5.05 9.39
N VAL A 147 -0.96 -5.47 9.44
CA VAL A 147 0.21 -4.59 9.60
C VAL A 147 1.22 -4.91 8.52
N ILE A 148 1.69 -3.90 7.80
CA ILE A 148 2.73 -4.01 6.77
C ILE A 148 4.01 -3.37 7.29
N GLY A 149 5.05 -4.18 7.47
CA GLY A 149 6.36 -3.72 7.86
C GLY A 149 6.95 -2.72 6.86
N GLY A 150 7.82 -1.85 7.36
CA GLY A 150 8.39 -0.75 6.59
C GLY A 150 9.92 -0.79 6.55
N GLN A 151 10.50 0.32 6.12
CA GLN A 151 11.93 0.58 6.14
C GLN A 151 12.36 1.31 7.42
N SER A 152 13.62 1.11 7.83
CA SER A 152 14.22 1.83 8.96
C SER A 152 14.47 3.29 8.62
N ILE A 153 14.21 4.19 9.56
CA ILE A 153 14.55 5.63 9.44
C ILE A 153 16.05 5.89 9.30
N HIS A 154 16.90 4.90 9.64
CA HIS A 154 18.36 5.00 9.54
C HIS A 154 18.91 4.34 8.28
N ASN A 155 18.04 3.85 7.37
CA ASN A 155 18.42 3.18 6.13
C ASN A 155 19.33 1.94 6.32
N ASP A 156 19.34 1.36 7.52
CA ASP A 156 20.26 0.30 7.95
C ASP A 156 19.61 -1.09 8.02
N ASN A 157 18.27 -1.14 7.96
CA ASN A 157 17.51 -2.38 8.16
C ASN A 157 16.19 -2.36 7.38
N SER A 158 16.08 -3.30 6.44
CA SER A 158 14.88 -3.56 5.64
C SER A 158 14.30 -4.96 5.86
N LYS A 159 14.64 -5.64 6.97
CA LYS A 159 14.30 -7.05 7.22
C LYS A 159 12.79 -7.34 7.13
N HIS A 160 11.97 -6.39 7.57
CA HIS A 160 10.52 -6.52 7.61
C HIS A 160 9.81 -5.69 6.55
N ASP A 161 10.56 -5.00 5.68
CA ASP A 161 10.00 -4.07 4.71
C ASP A 161 9.10 -4.80 3.69
N GLY A 162 7.82 -4.41 3.66
CA GLY A 162 6.79 -5.06 2.86
C GLY A 162 6.23 -6.37 3.43
N LYS A 163 6.68 -6.84 4.60
CA LYS A 163 6.11 -8.03 5.23
C LYS A 163 4.71 -7.74 5.75
N ILE A 164 3.73 -8.54 5.34
CA ILE A 164 2.33 -8.40 5.79
C ILE A 164 2.05 -9.40 6.92
N LEU A 165 1.54 -8.91 8.05
CA LEU A 165 1.05 -9.71 9.15
C LEU A 165 -0.46 -9.53 9.32
N GLN A 166 -1.20 -10.61 9.58
CA GLN A 166 -2.59 -10.57 10.04
C GLN A 166 -2.63 -10.70 11.57
N ALA A 167 -3.12 -9.66 12.24
CA ALA A 167 -3.22 -9.53 13.69
C ALA A 167 -4.58 -9.97 14.25
N ILE A 168 -5.66 -9.84 13.46
CA ILE A 168 -7.03 -10.15 13.88
C ILE A 168 -7.63 -11.19 12.91
N PRO A 169 -8.10 -12.36 13.38
CA PRO A 169 -8.62 -13.39 12.50
C PRO A 169 -10.13 -13.26 12.22
N ASN A 170 -10.63 -14.02 11.25
CA ASN A 170 -12.05 -14.40 11.10
C ASN A 170 -13.05 -13.23 11.09
N ASN A 171 -12.71 -12.12 10.43
CA ASN A 171 -13.54 -10.91 10.38
C ASN A 171 -13.90 -10.34 11.77
N CYS A 172 -13.14 -10.69 12.81
CA CYS A 172 -13.20 -10.01 14.09
C CYS A 172 -12.76 -8.54 13.92
N TRP A 173 -12.84 -7.74 14.97
CA TRP A 173 -12.57 -6.31 14.84
C TRP A 173 -12.06 -5.68 16.13
N ALA A 174 -11.44 -4.51 16.00
CA ALA A 174 -10.92 -3.72 17.11
C ALA A 174 -11.23 -2.23 16.85
N TRP A 175 -11.02 -1.39 17.87
CA TRP A 175 -11.20 0.06 17.77
C TRP A 175 -9.99 0.69 17.06
N HIS A 176 -10.07 0.98 15.75
CA HIS A 176 -8.93 1.56 15.01
C HIS A 176 -9.06 3.05 14.63
N LEU A 177 -10.27 3.63 14.60
CA LEU A 177 -10.52 4.97 14.03
C LEU A 177 -10.61 6.13 15.06
N GLY A 178 -10.74 5.82 16.35
CA GLY A 178 -10.95 6.83 17.40
C GLY A 178 -12.19 7.71 17.22
N ILE A 179 -13.31 7.15 16.71
CA ILE A 179 -14.52 7.92 16.37
C ILE A 179 -15.72 7.67 17.30
N GLY A 180 -15.47 7.09 18.47
CA GLY A 180 -16.51 6.63 19.41
C GLY A 180 -17.14 5.32 18.98
N ASN A 181 -18.18 4.87 19.69
CA ASN A 181 -18.90 3.65 19.35
C ASN A 181 -19.66 3.81 18.02
N ASN A 182 -19.08 3.31 16.94
CA ASN A 182 -19.60 3.50 15.59
C ASN A 182 -19.37 2.25 14.72
N PRO A 183 -20.36 1.83 13.90
CA PRO A 183 -20.25 0.63 13.07
C PRO A 183 -19.13 0.69 12.02
N VAL A 184 -18.61 1.87 11.66
CA VAL A 184 -17.47 1.96 10.73
C VAL A 184 -16.26 1.19 11.29
N HIS A 185 -16.07 1.11 12.61
CA HIS A 185 -15.03 0.26 13.20
C HIS A 185 -15.24 -1.22 12.90
N SER A 186 -16.42 -1.74 13.21
CA SER A 186 -16.68 -3.17 13.10
C SER A 186 -16.87 -3.60 11.64
N GLN A 187 -17.40 -2.74 10.79
CA GLN A 187 -17.64 -3.02 9.37
C GLN A 187 -16.47 -2.67 8.45
N SER A 188 -15.28 -2.43 8.99
CA SER A 188 -14.10 -2.19 8.17
C SER A 188 -12.88 -2.99 8.61
N ILE A 189 -11.91 -3.05 7.69
CA ILE A 189 -10.62 -3.69 7.86
C ILE A 189 -9.60 -2.56 8.01
N GLY A 190 -8.90 -2.52 9.13
CA GLY A 190 -7.76 -1.62 9.30
C GLY A 190 -6.49 -2.24 8.70
N VAL A 191 -5.73 -1.45 7.93
CA VAL A 191 -4.39 -1.81 7.42
C VAL A 191 -3.40 -0.76 7.89
N GLU A 192 -2.45 -1.18 8.73
CA GLU A 192 -1.41 -0.33 9.29
C GLU A 192 -0.11 -0.40 8.48
N LEU A 193 0.43 0.75 8.10
CA LEU A 193 1.76 0.85 7.51
C LEU A 193 2.77 1.22 8.60
N CYS A 194 3.78 0.39 8.83
CA CYS A 194 4.88 0.76 9.72
C CYS A 194 5.63 1.98 9.16
N SER A 195 5.48 3.12 9.82
CA SER A 195 6.16 4.37 9.48
C SER A 195 6.11 5.35 10.66
N PHE A 196 7.17 6.15 10.84
CA PHE A 196 7.19 7.23 11.81
C PHE A 196 6.28 8.41 11.46
N GLY A 197 5.77 8.47 10.22
CA GLY A 197 4.90 9.54 9.79
C GLY A 197 5.64 10.86 9.66
N ARG A 198 5.08 11.94 10.22
CA ARG A 198 5.62 13.30 10.06
C ARG A 198 7.04 13.46 10.62
N LEU A 199 7.83 14.28 9.95
CA LEU A 199 9.20 14.66 10.30
C LEU A 199 9.33 16.18 10.42
N THR A 200 10.33 16.62 11.18
CA THR A 200 10.62 18.05 11.42
C THR A 200 12.10 18.37 11.13
N LYS A 201 12.41 19.61 10.73
CA LYS A 201 13.80 20.10 10.49
C LYS A 201 14.56 20.45 11.80
N GLY A 202 14.25 19.72 12.86
CA GLY A 202 14.70 19.94 14.24
C GLY A 202 13.87 19.06 15.17
N TYR A 203 14.16 19.06 16.48
CA TYR A 203 13.40 18.29 17.48
C TYR A 203 13.23 19.10 18.76
N PHE A 204 12.44 18.58 19.70
CA PHE A 204 12.27 19.18 21.01
C PHE A 204 13.09 18.42 22.05
N GLU A 205 13.87 19.16 22.83
CA GLU A 205 14.45 18.66 24.09
C GLU A 205 13.65 19.20 25.28
N LYS A 206 13.70 18.52 26.42
CA LYS A 206 13.20 19.11 27.66
C LYS A 206 14.27 20.04 28.21
N ASP A 207 13.90 21.28 28.53
CA ASP A 207 14.77 22.17 29.31
C ASP A 207 14.93 21.64 30.75
N GLN A 208 15.75 22.31 31.54
CA GLN A 208 15.98 21.99 32.97
C GLN A 208 14.70 21.96 33.82
N ASN A 209 13.59 22.54 33.34
CA ASN A 209 12.29 22.58 33.99
C ASN A 209 11.28 21.61 33.36
N GLY A 210 11.70 20.79 32.38
CA GLY A 210 10.84 19.83 31.68
C GLY A 210 10.06 20.40 30.49
N ASN A 211 10.23 21.69 30.14
CA ASN A 211 9.48 22.31 29.04
C ASN A 211 10.11 21.97 27.68
N PRO A 212 9.30 21.79 26.61
CA PRO A 212 9.82 21.59 25.27
C PRO A 212 10.61 22.81 24.78
N LYS A 213 11.88 22.61 24.46
CA LYS A 213 12.77 23.58 23.84
C LYS A 213 13.07 23.13 22.40
N PRO A 214 12.71 23.91 21.37
CA PRO A 214 13.03 23.56 19.99
C PRO A 214 14.54 23.66 19.75
N ILE A 215 15.11 22.62 19.15
CA ILE A 215 16.50 22.56 18.71
C ILE A 215 16.50 22.51 17.19
N ALA A 216 16.92 23.60 16.56
CA ALA A 216 17.21 23.63 15.14
C ALA A 216 18.53 22.88 14.90
N ARG A 217 18.52 21.88 14.02
CA ARG A 217 19.74 21.20 13.55
C ARG A 217 20.13 21.72 12.17
N GLY A 218 21.30 21.28 11.71
CA GLY A 218 21.92 21.73 10.47
C GLY A 218 21.00 21.64 9.24
N LYS A 219 21.39 22.35 8.19
CA LYS A 219 20.72 22.32 6.89
C LYS A 219 20.65 20.86 6.41
N ASN A 220 19.44 20.34 6.19
CA ASN A 220 19.11 18.97 5.76
C ASN A 220 19.09 17.87 6.85
N SER A 221 18.99 18.21 8.14
CA SER A 221 18.66 17.22 9.17
C SER A 221 17.15 17.13 9.41
N TYR A 222 16.63 15.91 9.46
CA TYR A 222 15.21 15.61 9.69
C TYR A 222 15.06 14.70 10.91
N PHE A 223 13.99 14.91 11.68
CA PHE A 223 13.77 14.20 12.94
C PHE A 223 12.37 13.65 13.03
N THR A 224 12.25 12.47 13.63
CA THR A 224 10.97 11.94 14.10
C THR A 224 10.45 12.77 15.28
N TYR A 225 9.17 12.63 15.60
CA TYR A 225 8.57 13.32 16.76
C TYR A 225 9.16 12.87 18.11
N VAL A 226 9.90 11.75 18.14
CA VAL A 226 10.66 11.26 19.31
C VAL A 226 12.14 11.67 19.27
N GLY A 227 12.54 12.53 18.34
CA GLY A 227 13.87 13.13 18.27
C GLY A 227 14.95 12.23 17.66
N GLN A 228 14.59 11.18 16.93
CA GLN A 228 15.56 10.39 16.17
C GLN A 228 15.86 11.06 14.83
N GLU A 229 17.14 11.20 14.50
CA GLU A 229 17.58 11.69 13.19
C GLU A 229 17.29 10.66 12.10
N VAL A 230 16.76 11.13 10.98
CA VAL A 230 16.33 10.33 9.84
C VAL A 230 17.34 10.49 8.70
N ASP A 231 17.73 9.38 8.11
CA ASP A 231 18.54 9.37 6.90
C ASP A 231 17.81 10.14 5.78
N PRO A 232 18.46 11.10 5.09
CA PRO A 232 17.80 11.89 4.05
C PRO A 232 17.15 11.07 2.92
N GLU A 233 17.63 9.86 2.61
CA GLU A 233 17.00 8.97 1.62
C GLU A 233 15.65 8.41 2.08
N GLN A 234 15.39 8.46 3.40
CA GLN A 234 14.18 8.01 4.06
C GLN A 234 13.15 9.13 4.24
N VAL A 235 13.42 10.31 3.69
CA VAL A 235 12.57 11.49 3.79
C VAL A 235 11.83 11.72 2.48
N GLU A 236 10.52 11.84 2.58
CA GLU A 236 9.65 12.36 1.53
C GLU A 236 9.32 13.83 1.84
N GLU A 237 9.52 14.72 0.87
CA GLU A 237 9.02 16.10 0.91
C GLU A 237 7.73 16.19 0.10
N LEU A 238 6.64 16.60 0.74
CA LEU A 238 5.37 16.81 0.05
C LEU A 238 5.40 18.12 -0.75
N ALA A 239 4.78 18.11 -1.93
CA ALA A 239 4.61 19.30 -2.76
C ALA A 239 3.81 20.41 -2.04
N GLU A 240 2.83 20.03 -1.21
CA GLU A 240 2.09 20.92 -0.33
C GLU A 240 2.05 20.33 1.10
N PRO A 241 2.13 21.15 2.16
CA PRO A 241 2.06 20.65 3.53
C PRO A 241 0.75 19.91 3.83
N PHE A 242 0.85 18.75 4.49
CA PHE A 242 -0.28 18.00 5.01
C PHE A 242 -0.33 18.16 6.54
N LYS A 243 -1.49 18.57 7.08
CA LYS A 243 -1.67 18.81 8.53
C LYS A 243 -0.56 19.67 9.18
N GLY A 244 0.02 20.61 8.41
CA GLY A 244 1.08 21.51 8.87
C GLY A 244 2.51 20.97 8.75
N PHE A 245 2.71 19.79 8.16
CA PHE A 245 4.03 19.18 7.96
C PHE A 245 4.32 18.98 6.47
N SER A 246 5.57 19.24 6.08
CA SER A 246 6.03 19.04 4.70
C SER A 246 6.90 17.80 4.53
N PHE A 247 7.42 17.24 5.63
CA PHE A 247 8.38 16.13 5.59
C PHE A 247 7.80 14.91 6.27
N TYR A 248 7.98 13.75 5.66
CA TYR A 248 7.45 12.49 6.16
C TYR A 248 8.47 11.38 6.01
N HIS A 249 8.42 10.40 6.91
CA HIS A 249 9.12 9.15 6.74
C HIS A 249 8.51 8.40 5.55
N LYS A 250 9.34 8.16 4.56
CA LYS A 250 8.95 7.65 3.25
C LYS A 250 8.39 6.24 3.35
N TYR A 251 7.27 5.97 2.69
CA TYR A 251 6.84 4.59 2.43
C TYR A 251 7.74 3.97 1.36
N SER A 252 8.26 2.78 1.62
CA SER A 252 9.12 2.11 0.64
C SER A 252 8.31 1.58 -0.54
N ASN A 253 8.97 1.38 -1.69
CA ASN A 253 8.33 0.73 -2.85
C ASN A 253 7.84 -0.69 -2.52
N LYS A 254 8.58 -1.45 -1.70
CA LYS A 254 8.17 -2.81 -1.29
C LYS A 254 6.91 -2.76 -0.41
N GLN A 255 6.87 -1.83 0.54
CA GLN A 255 5.71 -1.62 1.41
C GLN A 255 4.46 -1.24 0.59
N LEU A 256 4.59 -0.35 -0.38
CA LEU A 256 3.48 0.05 -1.27
C LEU A 256 3.04 -1.08 -2.21
N GLN A 257 3.96 -1.89 -2.74
CA GLN A 257 3.63 -3.07 -3.52
C GLN A 257 2.86 -4.12 -2.70
N SER A 258 3.30 -4.37 -1.47
CA SER A 258 2.60 -5.24 -0.53
C SER A 258 1.22 -4.71 -0.19
N LEU A 259 1.09 -3.39 0.04
CA LEU A 259 -0.20 -2.74 0.24
C LEU A 259 -1.14 -2.97 -0.96
N LYS A 260 -0.67 -2.70 -2.19
CA LYS A 260 -1.46 -2.91 -3.41
C LYS A 260 -1.97 -4.35 -3.52
N LYS A 261 -1.09 -5.34 -3.31
CA LYS A 261 -1.46 -6.77 -3.31
C LYS A 261 -2.51 -7.10 -2.25
N LEU A 262 -2.32 -6.60 -1.03
CA LEU A 262 -3.26 -6.79 0.07
C LEU A 262 -4.62 -6.17 -0.23
N LEU A 263 -4.65 -4.94 -0.77
CA LEU A 263 -5.90 -4.25 -1.13
C LEU A 263 -6.70 -5.03 -2.18
N HIS A 264 -6.06 -5.52 -3.25
CA HIS A 264 -6.75 -6.36 -4.23
C HIS A 264 -7.28 -7.68 -3.63
N TYR A 265 -6.47 -8.34 -2.79
CA TYR A 265 -6.91 -9.55 -2.08
C TYR A 265 -8.14 -9.28 -1.21
N LEU A 266 -8.11 -8.23 -0.38
CA LEU A 266 -9.21 -7.87 0.51
C LEU A 266 -10.45 -7.40 -0.26
N GLY A 267 -10.26 -6.62 -1.33
CA GLY A 267 -11.32 -6.19 -2.24
C GLY A 267 -12.08 -7.38 -2.82
N ASN A 268 -11.36 -8.36 -3.37
CA ASN A 268 -11.95 -9.57 -3.91
C ASN A 268 -12.61 -10.44 -2.83
N LYS A 269 -11.93 -10.66 -1.69
CA LYS A 269 -12.42 -11.51 -0.61
C LYS A 269 -13.72 -11.00 0.01
N HIS A 270 -13.86 -9.68 0.13
CA HIS A 270 -14.99 -9.04 0.80
C HIS A 270 -15.96 -8.34 -0.16
N ASN A 271 -15.74 -8.45 -1.48
CA ASN A 271 -16.51 -7.74 -2.49
C ASN A 271 -16.58 -6.22 -2.24
N ILE A 272 -15.42 -5.63 -1.91
CA ILE A 272 -15.25 -4.18 -1.68
C ILE A 272 -14.66 -3.58 -2.95
N ASP A 273 -15.33 -2.57 -3.53
CA ASP A 273 -14.73 -1.78 -4.62
C ASP A 273 -13.66 -0.86 -4.06
N ILE A 274 -12.40 -1.29 -4.14
CA ILE A 274 -11.23 -0.56 -3.61
C ILE A 274 -10.91 0.71 -4.39
N ARG A 275 -11.61 0.98 -5.50
CA ARG A 275 -11.48 2.22 -6.29
C ARG A 275 -12.38 3.32 -5.75
N GLU A 276 -13.44 2.96 -5.01
CA GLU A 276 -14.32 3.90 -4.35
C GLU A 276 -13.72 4.44 -3.05
N GLY A 277 -14.18 5.62 -2.64
CA GLY A 277 -13.64 6.36 -1.51
C GLY A 277 -12.40 7.18 -1.88
N LEU A 278 -11.31 7.00 -1.14
CA LEU A 278 -10.07 7.77 -1.25
C LEU A 278 -9.50 7.79 -2.68
N PRO A 279 -9.36 6.68 -3.43
CA PRO A 279 -8.85 6.73 -4.81
C PRO A 279 -9.73 7.57 -5.74
N ASN A 280 -11.06 7.38 -5.70
CA ASN A 280 -12.01 8.19 -6.45
C ASN A 280 -11.94 9.68 -6.05
N LEU A 281 -11.77 9.96 -4.75
CA LEU A 281 -11.60 11.33 -4.26
C LEU A 281 -10.29 11.96 -4.71
N ILE A 282 -9.18 11.21 -4.76
CA ILE A 282 -7.89 11.70 -5.29
C ILE A 282 -8.07 12.15 -6.73
N ARG A 283 -8.72 11.33 -7.57
CA ARG A 283 -9.01 11.68 -8.98
C ARG A 283 -9.84 12.96 -9.13
N LYS A 284 -10.69 13.27 -8.14
CA LYS A 284 -11.59 14.44 -8.16
C LYS A 284 -11.01 15.69 -7.51
N LYS A 285 -10.19 15.53 -6.46
CA LYS A 285 -9.79 16.62 -5.55
C LYS A 285 -8.27 16.72 -5.34
N GLY A 286 -7.48 15.84 -5.96
CA GLY A 286 -6.05 15.71 -5.67
C GLY A 286 -5.81 15.39 -4.20
N ILE A 287 -4.73 15.93 -3.62
CA ILE A 287 -4.33 15.67 -2.24
C ILE A 287 -5.36 16.09 -1.18
N LYS A 288 -6.30 17.00 -1.50
CA LYS A 288 -7.41 17.37 -0.61
C LYS A 288 -8.36 16.19 -0.32
N ALA A 289 -8.21 15.08 -1.05
CA ALA A 289 -8.89 13.82 -0.77
C ALA A 289 -8.56 13.23 0.60
N PHE A 290 -7.41 13.59 1.19
CA PHE A 290 -6.99 13.14 2.52
C PHE A 290 -7.56 14.00 3.67
N GLU A 291 -8.35 15.03 3.37
CA GLU A 291 -9.06 15.78 4.40
C GLU A 291 -10.30 15.02 4.91
N ILE A 292 -10.81 15.47 6.05
CA ILE A 292 -12.01 14.89 6.66
C ILE A 292 -13.19 14.96 5.68
N VAL A 293 -13.94 13.86 5.57
CA VAL A 293 -15.23 13.84 4.87
C VAL A 293 -16.36 13.74 5.90
N SER A 294 -16.69 12.55 6.37
CA SER A 294 -17.51 12.27 7.55
C SER A 294 -17.64 10.76 7.74
N LYS A 295 -17.94 10.34 8.97
CA LYS A 295 -18.25 8.94 9.31
C LYS A 295 -19.43 8.42 8.48
N ASN A 296 -20.46 9.24 8.30
CA ASN A 296 -21.66 8.88 7.53
C ASN A 296 -21.36 8.66 6.05
N MET A 297 -20.49 9.49 5.45
CA MET A 297 -20.07 9.31 4.07
C MET A 297 -19.33 7.98 3.89
N CYS A 298 -18.36 7.68 4.76
CA CYS A 298 -17.62 6.42 4.69
C CYS A 298 -18.51 5.19 4.97
N LEU A 299 -19.54 5.33 5.80
CA LEU A 299 -20.51 4.25 6.06
C LEU A 299 -21.42 4.00 4.84
N ASN A 300 -21.89 5.08 4.19
CA ASN A 300 -22.80 5.00 3.04
C ASN A 300 -22.09 4.79 1.70
N THR A 301 -20.76 4.93 1.67
CA THR A 301 -19.92 4.68 0.50
C THR A 301 -18.81 3.67 0.88
N PRO A 302 -19.15 2.37 0.93
CA PRO A 302 -18.17 1.30 1.09
C PRO A 302 -17.00 1.44 0.11
N GLY A 303 -15.77 1.23 0.57
CA GLY A 303 -14.58 1.41 -0.27
C GLY A 303 -13.28 1.54 0.53
N LEU A 304 -12.26 2.13 -0.08
CA LEU A 304 -10.96 2.37 0.53
C LEU A 304 -10.90 3.80 1.09
N TRP A 305 -10.48 3.95 2.35
CA TRP A 305 -10.43 5.23 3.04
C TRP A 305 -9.11 5.40 3.80
N SER A 306 -8.76 6.64 4.14
CA SER A 306 -7.68 6.91 5.12
C SER A 306 -8.27 7.27 6.48
N HIS A 307 -7.48 7.12 7.53
CA HIS A 307 -7.89 7.45 8.90
C HIS A 307 -8.39 8.90 9.04
N THR A 308 -7.74 9.85 8.35
CA THR A 308 -8.09 11.28 8.39
C THR A 308 -9.44 11.59 7.76
N ASN A 309 -9.95 10.74 6.86
CA ASN A 309 -11.27 10.91 6.25
C ASN A 309 -12.41 10.83 7.28
N VAL A 310 -12.21 10.16 8.42
CA VAL A 310 -13.22 10.03 9.49
C VAL A 310 -12.86 10.75 10.79
N ASN A 311 -11.61 11.16 10.96
CA ASN A 311 -11.13 11.82 12.17
C ASN A 311 -10.11 12.91 11.85
N SER A 312 -10.51 14.18 11.99
CA SER A 312 -9.66 15.34 11.65
C SER A 312 -8.48 15.56 12.59
N LEU A 313 -8.50 14.93 13.77
CA LEU A 313 -7.39 14.99 14.74
C LEU A 313 -6.25 14.04 14.37
N LYS A 314 -6.45 13.22 13.34
CA LYS A 314 -5.46 12.29 12.82
C LYS A 314 -4.66 12.92 11.69
N ASP A 315 -3.41 12.52 11.61
CA ASP A 315 -2.44 12.96 10.61
C ASP A 315 -1.67 11.78 10.01
N ASP A 316 -2.12 10.54 10.27
CA ASP A 316 -1.56 9.35 9.66
C ASP A 316 -2.04 9.17 8.21
N VAL A 317 -1.19 8.50 7.41
CA VAL A 317 -1.38 8.32 5.97
C VAL A 317 -1.33 9.63 5.19
N ALA A 318 -0.17 10.30 5.21
CA ALA A 318 0.07 11.48 4.40
C ALA A 318 0.08 11.18 2.88
N PRO A 319 -0.32 12.14 2.02
CA PRO A 319 -0.39 12.00 0.56
C PRO A 319 1.00 12.03 -0.09
N GLN A 320 1.88 11.09 0.29
CA GLN A 320 3.19 10.89 -0.35
C GLN A 320 3.00 10.48 -1.81
N GLU A 321 3.89 10.90 -2.71
CA GLU A 321 3.74 10.73 -4.16
C GLU A 321 3.50 9.26 -4.52
N GLY A 322 4.37 8.36 -4.07
CA GLY A 322 4.25 6.93 -4.36
C GLY A 322 2.97 6.27 -3.83
N LEU A 323 2.43 6.74 -2.70
CA LEU A 323 1.14 6.25 -2.19
C LEU A 323 -0.01 6.74 -3.09
N VAL A 324 0.00 8.02 -3.46
CA VAL A 324 -1.03 8.63 -4.32
C VAL A 324 -1.04 7.96 -5.69
N GLU A 325 0.12 7.73 -6.29
CA GLU A 325 0.26 6.99 -7.55
C GLU A 325 -0.31 5.58 -7.44
N MET A 326 0.10 4.80 -6.43
CA MET A 326 -0.39 3.45 -6.21
C MET A 326 -1.92 3.41 -6.07
N LEU A 327 -2.51 4.34 -5.31
CA LEU A 327 -3.95 4.44 -5.14
C LEU A 327 -4.68 4.80 -6.44
N MET A 328 -4.10 5.65 -7.29
CA MET A 328 -4.69 6.01 -8.59
C MET A 328 -4.66 4.86 -9.60
N GLU A 329 -3.76 3.89 -9.43
CA GLU A 329 -3.66 2.68 -10.25
C GLU A 329 -4.61 1.54 -9.85
N LEU A 330 -5.34 1.67 -8.73
CA LEU A 330 -6.35 0.69 -8.31
C LEU A 330 -7.58 0.65 -9.23
#